data_AF-A0A8C3SSM8-F1
#
_entry.id   AF-A0A8C3SSM8-F1
#
_cell.length_a   1.000
_cell.length_b   1.000
_cell.length_c   1.000
_cell.angle_alpha   90.00
_cell.angle_beta   90.00
_cell.angle_gamma   90.00
#
_symmetry.space_group_name_H-M   'P 1'
#
loop_
_entity.id
_entity.type
_entity.pdbx_description
1 polymer ?
#
loop_
_entity_poly.entity_id
_entity_poly.type
_entity_poly.pdbx_seq_one_letter_code
_entity_poly.pdbx_strand_id
1 'polypeptide(L)'
;MADYSEEQRNEREALESIYPDSFTVLSENPTCFTITVTSEAGENDETVQATLKFTYGEKYPDETPLYEIFSQENLEDNDVTDILILLAQQGIGWPILREHTKRAWLV
;
A
#
# COMPACT_ATOMS: atom_id res chain seq x y z
N MET A 1 -15.02 15.85 15.24
CA MET A 1 -14.78 15.75 13.79
C MET A 1 -13.48 15.01 13.66
N ALA A 2 -13.48 13.84 13.03
CA ALA A 2 -12.22 13.14 12.75
C ALA A 2 -11.45 14.02 11.77
N ASP A 3 -10.20 14.37 12.11
CA ASP A 3 -9.35 15.09 11.18
C ASP A 3 -8.68 14.07 10.27
N TYR A 4 -9.41 13.72 9.20
CA TYR A 4 -8.97 12.75 8.20
C TYR A 4 -7.63 13.15 7.58
N SER A 5 -7.34 14.44 7.47
CA SER A 5 -6.08 14.96 6.91
C SER A 5 -4.90 14.64 7.81
N GLU A 6 -5.03 14.85 9.13
CA GLU A 6 -4.01 14.47 10.11
C GLU A 6 -3.77 12.96 10.13
N GLU A 7 -4.83 12.14 10.09
CA GLU A 7 -4.70 10.68 10.06
C GLU A 7 -3.99 10.18 8.79
N GLN A 8 -4.40 10.68 7.63
CA GLN A 8 -3.78 10.39 6.34
C GLN A 8 -2.29 10.75 6.34
N ARG A 9 -1.97 11.92 6.88
CA ARG A 9 -0.59 12.38 6.97
C ARG A 9 0.24 11.49 7.90
N ASN A 10 -0.27 11.19 9.10
CA ASN A 10 0.45 10.37 10.07
C ASN A 10 0.74 8.96 9.52
N GLU A 11 -0.25 8.39 8.82
CA GLU A 11 -0.12 7.10 8.15
C GLU A 11 0.91 7.14 7.01
N ARG A 12 0.86 8.18 6.17
CA ARG A 12 1.83 8.39 5.09
C ARG A 12 3.27 8.48 5.63
N GLU A 13 3.47 9.25 6.70
CA GLU A 13 4.78 9.39 7.34
C GLU A 13 5.26 8.05 7.92
N ALA A 14 4.35 7.24 8.49
CA ALA A 14 4.68 5.90 8.94
C ALA A 14 5.06 4.96 7.78
N LEU A 15 4.33 5.01 6.68
CA LEU A 15 4.57 4.24 5.46
C LEU A 15 5.95 4.52 4.85
N GLU A 16 6.27 5.80 4.70
CA GLU A 16 7.57 6.27 4.22
C GLU A 16 8.72 5.73 5.09
N SER A 17 8.49 5.60 6.40
CA SER A 17 9.47 5.02 7.32
C SER A 17 9.54 3.49 7.26
N ILE A 18 8.47 2.78 6.93
CA ILE A 18 8.46 1.31 6.84
C ILE A 18 9.05 0.85 5.50
N TYR A 19 8.75 1.58 4.43
CA TYR A 19 9.14 1.23 3.06
C TYR A 19 9.94 2.37 2.38
N PRO A 20 11.07 2.83 2.94
CA PRO A 20 11.78 4.00 2.42
C PRO A 20 12.26 3.84 0.96
N ASP A 21 12.64 2.62 0.57
CA ASP A 21 13.13 2.33 -0.79
C ASP A 21 12.00 2.04 -1.79
N SER A 22 10.85 1.58 -1.30
CA SER A 22 9.71 1.14 -2.12
C SER A 22 8.57 2.15 -2.19
N PHE A 23 8.58 3.18 -1.34
CA PHE A 23 7.52 4.18 -1.23
C PHE A 23 7.86 5.43 -2.03
N THR A 24 6.91 5.94 -2.80
CA THR A 24 7.10 7.17 -3.58
C THR A 24 5.84 8.03 -3.52
N VAL A 25 5.98 9.26 -3.04
CA VAL A 25 4.87 10.23 -3.00
C VAL A 25 4.65 10.81 -4.40
N LEU A 26 3.42 10.76 -4.88
CA LEU A 26 3.02 11.37 -6.15
C LEU A 26 2.38 12.75 -5.94
N SER A 27 1.55 12.90 -4.91
CA SER A 27 0.86 14.15 -4.56
C SER A 27 0.45 14.15 -3.10
N GLU A 28 0.40 15.32 -2.48
CA GLU A 28 0.01 15.45 -1.06
C GLU A 28 -1.46 15.88 -0.90
N ASN A 29 -2.08 16.47 -1.93
CA ASN A 29 -3.46 16.96 -1.85
C ASN A 29 -4.24 16.84 -3.19
N PRO A 30 -5.06 15.79 -3.38
CA PRO A 30 -5.30 14.68 -2.45
C PRO A 30 -4.05 13.80 -2.29
N THR A 31 -3.89 13.17 -1.13
CA THR A 31 -2.73 12.32 -0.84
C THR A 31 -2.72 11.11 -1.78
N CYS A 32 -1.71 11.06 -2.64
CA CYS A 32 -1.48 10.02 -3.63
C CYS A 32 -0.03 9.56 -3.55
N PHE A 33 0.19 8.26 -3.47
CA PHE A 33 1.52 7.67 -3.43
C PHE A 33 1.52 6.30 -4.08
N THR A 34 2.70 5.80 -4.40
CA THR A 34 2.92 4.46 -4.94
C THR A 34 3.80 3.65 -4.01
N ILE A 35 3.55 2.35 -3.95
CA ILE A 35 4.39 1.37 -3.29
C ILE A 35 4.79 0.32 -4.31
N THR A 36 6.09 0.15 -4.50
CA THR A 36 6.65 -0.91 -5.33
C THR A 36 6.91 -2.13 -4.46
N VAL A 37 6.19 -3.20 -4.76
CA VAL A 37 6.34 -4.51 -4.12
C VAL A 37 7.10 -5.40 -5.09
N THR A 38 8.28 -5.82 -4.69
CA THR A 38 9.10 -6.78 -5.45
C THR A 38 9.14 -8.07 -4.65
N SER A 39 8.81 -9.20 -5.29
CA SER A 39 8.97 -10.52 -4.67
C SER A 39 10.45 -10.89 -4.62
N GLU A 40 10.81 -11.74 -3.65
CA GLU A 40 12.11 -12.40 -3.65
C GLU A 40 12.29 -13.19 -4.94
N ALA A 41 13.52 -13.17 -5.47
CA ALA A 41 13.88 -13.87 -6.70
C ALA A 41 13.56 -15.37 -6.53
N GLY A 42 12.70 -15.89 -7.41
CA GLY A 42 12.35 -17.29 -7.39
C GLY A 42 13.54 -18.19 -7.75
N GLU A 43 13.29 -19.49 -7.80
CA GLU A 43 14.30 -20.51 -8.13
C GLU A 43 14.94 -20.32 -9.53
N ASN A 44 14.31 -19.52 -10.38
CA ASN A 44 14.75 -19.22 -11.75
C ASN A 44 15.37 -17.82 -11.92
N ASP A 45 15.72 -17.14 -10.81
CA ASP A 45 16.20 -15.73 -10.80
C ASP A 45 15.16 -14.71 -11.34
N GLU A 46 13.91 -15.12 -11.49
CA GLU A 46 12.81 -14.26 -11.93
C GLU A 46 12.21 -13.53 -10.73
N THR A 47 12.31 -12.19 -10.72
CA THR A 47 11.66 -11.33 -9.73
C THR A 47 10.39 -10.75 -10.33
N VAL A 48 9.29 -10.87 -9.59
CA VAL A 48 8.03 -10.21 -9.93
C VAL A 48 7.95 -8.88 -9.22
N GLN A 49 7.50 -7.83 -9.90
CA GLN A 49 7.39 -6.50 -9.34
C GLN A 49 6.04 -5.86 -9.70
N ALA A 50 5.33 -5.34 -8.71
CA ALA A 50 4.11 -4.56 -8.89
C ALA A 50 4.26 -3.21 -8.21
N THR A 51 3.91 -2.15 -8.92
CA THR A 51 3.79 -0.81 -8.37
C THR A 51 2.31 -0.50 -8.21
N LEU A 52 1.89 -0.41 -6.95
CA LEU A 52 0.52 -0.12 -6.55
C LEU A 52 0.42 1.35 -6.19
N LYS A 53 -0.53 2.05 -6.80
CA LYS A 53 -0.87 3.43 -6.50
C LYS A 53 -2.06 3.48 -5.56
N PHE A 54 -1.89 4.24 -4.50
CA PHE A 54 -2.89 4.49 -3.48
C PHE A 54 -3.31 5.96 -3.55
N THR A 55 -4.61 6.20 -3.54
CA THR A 55 -5.19 7.55 -3.47
C THR A 55 -6.15 7.61 -2.30
N TYR A 56 -5.84 8.43 -1.30
CA TYR A 56 -6.70 8.65 -0.16
C TYR A 56 -7.88 9.54 -0.56
N GLY A 57 -9.09 9.04 -0.29
CA GLY A 57 -10.31 9.82 -0.41
C GLY A 57 -10.45 10.82 0.74
N GLU A 58 -11.27 11.85 0.57
CA GLU A 58 -11.50 12.88 1.58
C GLU A 58 -12.04 12.33 2.91
N LYS A 59 -12.74 11.18 2.87
CA LYS A 59 -13.24 10.50 4.07
C LYS A 59 -12.36 9.33 4.53
N TYR A 60 -11.19 9.09 3.95
CA TYR A 60 -10.29 8.06 4.48
C TYR A 60 -9.81 8.46 5.88
N PRO A 61 -9.85 7.57 6.90
CA PRO A 61 -10.00 6.11 6.80
C PRO A 61 -11.43 5.54 6.88
N ASP A 62 -12.48 6.36 6.95
CA ASP A 62 -13.90 5.95 6.96
C ASP A 62 -14.32 5.32 5.62
N GLU A 63 -13.79 5.84 4.50
CA GLU A 63 -13.92 5.24 3.17
C GLU A 63 -12.62 4.52 2.77
N THR A 64 -12.74 3.40 2.06
CA THR A 64 -11.59 2.67 1.51
C THR A 64 -10.85 3.56 0.51
N PRO A 65 -9.51 3.57 0.54
CA PRO A 65 -8.72 4.32 -0.42
C PRO A 65 -8.83 3.67 -1.80
N LEU A 66 -8.54 4.43 -2.85
CA LEU A 66 -8.53 3.91 -4.21
C LEU A 66 -7.18 3.23 -4.46
N TYR A 67 -7.24 1.98 -4.94
CA TYR A 67 -6.08 1.19 -5.35
C TYR A 67 -6.05 1.09 -6.88
N GLU A 68 -4.92 1.38 -7.49
CA GLU A 68 -4.70 1.31 -8.93
C GLU A 68 -3.33 0.68 -9.19
N ILE A 69 -3.21 -0.18 -10.20
CA ILE A 69 -1.90 -0.70 -10.59
C ILE A 69 -1.26 0.28 -11.54
N PHE A 70 -0.16 0.86 -11.08
CA PHE A 70 0.61 1.85 -11.84
C PHE A 70 1.53 1.17 -12.84
N SER A 71 2.18 0.08 -12.43
CA SER A 71 3.00 -0.76 -13.29
C SER A 71 3.12 -2.17 -12.73
N GLN A 72 3.31 -3.14 -13.62
CA GLN A 72 3.58 -4.53 -13.26
C GLN A 72 4.66 -5.07 -14.18
N GLU A 73 5.57 -5.87 -13.62
CA GLU A 73 6.69 -6.49 -14.32
C GLU A 73 6.77 -7.96 -13.91
N ASN A 74 6.83 -8.85 -14.91
CA ASN A 74 6.75 -10.30 -14.73
C ASN A 74 5.50 -10.79 -13.97
N LEU A 75 4.40 -10.02 -13.98
CA LEU A 75 3.11 -10.39 -13.39
C LEU A 75 2.03 -10.48 -14.45
N GLU A 76 1.25 -11.56 -14.39
CA GLU A 76 0.08 -11.73 -15.24
C GLU A 76 -1.11 -10.94 -14.67
N ASP A 77 -2.04 -10.55 -15.56
CA ASP A 77 -3.23 -9.77 -15.20
C ASP A 77 -4.13 -10.49 -14.17
N ASN A 78 -4.11 -11.82 -14.18
CA ASN A 78 -4.84 -12.63 -13.21
C ASN A 78 -4.25 -12.52 -11.79
N ASP A 79 -2.91 -12.55 -11.65
CA ASP A 79 -2.23 -12.40 -10.36
C ASP A 79 -2.44 -11.01 -9.79
N VAL A 80 -2.35 -10.01 -10.66
CA VAL A 80 -2.65 -8.60 -10.41
C VAL A 80 -4.06 -8.43 -9.85
N THR A 81 -5.04 -9.08 -10.46
CA THR A 81 -6.42 -9.04 -9.99
C THR A 81 -6.56 -9.71 -8.61
N ASP A 82 -5.89 -10.84 -8.39
CA ASP A 82 -5.88 -11.53 -7.10
C ASP A 82 -5.25 -10.67 -6.00
N ILE A 83 -4.13 -10.00 -6.28
CA ILE A 83 -3.47 -9.06 -5.36
C ILE A 83 -4.42 -7.90 -4.98
N LEU A 84 -5.12 -7.32 -5.96
CA LEU A 84 -6.10 -6.26 -5.69
C LEU A 84 -7.27 -6.77 -4.84
N ILE A 85 -7.77 -7.97 -5.11
CA ILE A 85 -8.82 -8.61 -4.33
C ILE A 85 -8.34 -8.87 -2.90
N LEU A 86 -7.11 -9.37 -2.72
CA LEU A 86 -6.52 -9.60 -1.41
C LEU A 86 -6.35 -8.28 -0.65
N LEU A 87 -5.82 -7.24 -1.28
CA LEU A 87 -5.69 -5.90 -0.67
C LEU A 87 -7.06 -5.34 -0.24
N ALA A 88 -8.09 -5.52 -1.07
CA ALA A 88 -9.45 -5.11 -0.76
C ALA A 88 -10.08 -5.98 0.36
N GLN A 89 -9.80 -7.29 0.41
CA GLN A 89 -10.28 -8.20 1.45
C GLN A 89 -9.59 -7.98 2.80
N GLN A 90 -8.29 -7.65 2.80
CA GLN A 90 -7.58 -7.17 3.98
C GLN A 90 -8.01 -5.73 4.36
N GLY A 91 -8.84 -5.09 3.52
CA GLY A 91 -9.20 -3.70 3.58
C GLY A 91 -10.09 -3.35 4.76
N ILE A 92 -9.52 -2.67 5.75
CA ILE A 92 -10.11 -1.46 6.38
C ILE A 92 -8.93 -0.58 6.80
N GLY A 93 -8.30 0.10 5.84
CA GLY A 93 -7.20 1.01 6.11
C GLY A 93 -5.95 0.34 6.72
N TRP A 94 -4.82 0.99 6.54
CA TRP A 94 -3.58 0.64 7.21
C TRP A 94 -3.64 0.47 8.75
N PRO A 95 -4.66 0.93 9.54
CA PRO A 95 -4.80 0.52 10.94
C PRO A 95 -4.68 -0.99 11.20
N ILE A 96 -5.13 -1.84 10.28
CA ILE A 96 -4.99 -3.31 10.42
C ILE A 96 -3.53 -3.74 10.18
N LEU A 97 -2.83 -3.14 9.21
CA LEU A 97 -1.42 -3.44 8.98
C LEU A 97 -0.54 -2.99 10.15
N ARG A 98 -0.89 -1.88 10.82
CA ARG A 98 -0.23 -1.41 12.05
C ARG A 98 -0.43 -2.37 13.24
N GLU A 99 -1.60 -2.99 13.38
CA GLU A 99 -1.88 -3.97 14.45
C GLU A 99 -1.16 -5.31 14.19
N HIS A 100 -1.15 -5.78 12.94
CA HIS A 100 -0.51 -7.05 12.57
C HIS A 100 1.03 -6.98 12.56
N THR A 101 1.63 -5.88 12.12
CA THR A 101 3.10 -5.74 12.08
C THR A 101 3.73 -5.48 13.45
N LYS A 102 2.99 -4.90 14.41
CA LYS A 102 3.46 -4.76 15.80
C LYS A 102 3.54 -6.08 16.56
N ARG A 103 2.72 -7.07 16.21
CA ARG A 103 2.76 -8.40 16.85
C ARG A 103 3.95 -9.25 16.40
N ALA A 104 4.63 -8.88 15.31
CA ALA A 104 5.78 -9.61 14.78
C ALA A 104 7.15 -9.13 15.36
N TRP A 105 7.21 -7.98 16.02
CA TRP A 105 8.47 -7.37 16.51
C TRP A 105 8.44 -6.98 18.00
N LEU A 106 7.51 -7.53 18.79
CA LEU A 106 7.53 -7.43 20.24
C LEU A 106 7.60 -8.84 20.85
N VAL A 107 8.75 -9.49 20.66
CA VAL A 107 9.31 -10.51 21.55
C VAL A 107 10.75 -10.15 21.87
#